data_AF-A0A970K037-F1
#
_entry.id   AF-A0A970K037-F1
#
_cell.length_a   1.000
_cell.length_b   1.000
_cell.length_c   1.000
_cell.angle_alpha   90.00
_cell.angle_beta   90.00
_cell.angle_gamma   90.00
#
_symmetry.space_group_name_H-M   'P 1'
#
loop_
_entity.id
_entity.type
_entity.pdbx_description
1 polymer ?
#
loop_
_entity_poly.entity_id
_entity_poly.type
_entity_poly.pdbx_seq_one_letter_code
_entity_poly.pdbx_strand_id
1 'polypeptide(L)'
;SSVITDQDGVVYGEVIVIRDITRAKQEADEIRYISYLDSLPGLYNRTFFEEELRRLNSRRQYPITLILGDCNGLKIANDIFGHLEGDHLLIAIADILRKATRQEDIVARWGGDEFAIILPRTDESAAAKIRERVLRLCDEAEAAPIRPSLALGSATNTDGSSNMEALLKLAEDRMYRHKLMEGKSVRNAILQSIKKMLYEKSYETEEHAGRMIEIAHLFGHHIGLSIDELEELSLLAVLHDMGKIGIPDSILRKTGRLSAEEWMIMKKHPEKGYNIAKSTPELSGIAQLILHHHERWDGTGYPSGLKGDKLPKLSRVLSIIDAYDVITHNRTYKSAQSDRDALLEIERCAGSQFDPELANAFINVMKTKLVADTASASYAHDRLTSAVL
;
A
#
# COMPACT_ATOMS: atom_id res chain seq x y z
N SER A 1 20.10 -14.95 -57.67
CA SER A 1 20.99 -14.80 -58.84
C SER A 1 20.13 -14.66 -60.08
N SER A 2 20.69 -14.12 -61.15
CA SER A 2 19.99 -13.96 -62.43
C SER A 2 20.87 -14.52 -63.53
N VAL A 3 20.30 -15.38 -64.38
CA VAL A 3 21.01 -16.06 -65.46
C VAL A 3 21.03 -15.15 -66.68
N ILE A 4 22.19 -15.01 -67.34
CA ILE A 4 22.34 -14.26 -68.58
C ILE A 4 22.21 -15.25 -69.73
N THR A 5 21.17 -15.05 -70.56
CA THR A 5 20.91 -15.83 -71.78
C THR A 5 20.90 -14.94 -73.01
N ASP A 6 21.28 -15.48 -74.17
CA ASP A 6 21.07 -14.81 -75.46
C ASP A 6 19.62 -14.93 -75.96
N GLN A 7 19.35 -14.40 -77.15
CA GLN A 7 18.03 -14.39 -77.79
C GLN A 7 17.55 -15.80 -78.18
N ASP A 8 18.47 -16.78 -78.27
CA ASP A 8 18.19 -18.19 -78.56
C ASP A 8 18.09 -19.05 -77.29
N GLY A 9 18.21 -18.43 -76.10
CA GLY A 9 18.07 -19.07 -74.79
C GLY A 9 19.33 -19.76 -74.28
N VAL A 10 20.48 -19.55 -74.91
CA VAL A 10 21.77 -20.15 -74.50
C VAL A 10 22.33 -19.36 -73.31
N VAL A 11 22.66 -20.06 -72.21
CA VAL A 11 23.20 -19.46 -70.99
C VAL A 11 24.69 -19.17 -71.12
N TYR A 12 25.08 -17.89 -70.98
CA TYR A 12 26.48 -17.45 -71.02
C TYR A 12 27.09 -17.23 -69.63
N GLY A 13 26.27 -17.12 -68.60
CA GLY A 13 26.76 -16.96 -67.23
C GLY A 13 25.64 -16.68 -66.23
N GLU A 14 26.00 -16.66 -64.95
CA GLU A 14 25.09 -16.36 -63.84
C GLU A 14 25.63 -15.17 -63.05
N VAL A 15 24.79 -14.15 -62.85
CA VAL A 15 25.09 -13.04 -61.97
C VAL A 15 24.62 -13.38 -60.56
N ILE A 16 25.58 -13.55 -59.65
CA ILE A 16 25.32 -13.73 -58.23
C ILE A 16 25.65 -12.41 -57.53
N VAL A 17 24.63 -11.76 -56.97
CA VAL A 17 24.82 -10.59 -56.11
C VAL A 17 24.93 -11.08 -54.67
N ILE A 18 26.13 -10.97 -54.09
CA ILE A 18 26.38 -11.22 -52.68
C ILE A 18 26.45 -9.85 -52.00
N ARG A 19 25.53 -9.57 -51.08
CA ARG A 19 25.57 -8.36 -50.25
C ARG A 19 25.94 -8.75 -48.83
N ASP A 20 26.89 -8.01 -48.27
CA ASP A 20 27.16 -8.08 -46.83
C ASP A 20 25.98 -7.44 -46.08
N ILE A 21 25.22 -8.28 -45.39
CA ILE A 21 24.07 -7.86 -44.57
C ILE A 21 24.40 -7.91 -43.07
N THR A 22 25.67 -8.07 -42.69
CA THR A 22 26.08 -8.23 -41.28
C THR A 22 25.59 -7.08 -40.43
N ARG A 23 25.83 -5.83 -40.87
CA ARG A 23 25.39 -4.63 -40.17
C ARG A 23 23.87 -4.52 -40.09
N ALA A 24 23.17 -4.74 -41.19
CA ALA A 24 21.70 -4.69 -41.22
C ALA A 24 21.07 -5.77 -40.32
N LYS A 25 21.71 -6.94 -40.22
CA LYS A 25 21.30 -8.01 -39.32
C LYS A 25 21.58 -7.67 -37.86
N GLN A 26 22.73 -7.07 -37.55
CA GLN A 26 23.06 -6.59 -36.20
C GLN A 26 22.10 -5.49 -35.73
N GLU A 27 21.80 -4.51 -36.59
CA GLU A 27 20.83 -3.44 -36.28
C GLU A 27 19.41 -4.01 -36.10
N ALA A 28 19.00 -4.98 -36.92
CA ALA A 28 17.71 -5.65 -36.76
C ALA A 28 17.64 -6.51 -35.49
N ASP A 29 18.73 -7.20 -35.14
CA ASP A 29 18.83 -8.01 -33.92
C ASP A 29 18.85 -7.12 -32.67
N GLU A 30 19.49 -5.94 -32.72
CA GLU A 30 19.42 -4.92 -31.65
C GLU A 30 18.00 -4.35 -31.48
N ILE A 31 17.33 -3.97 -32.58
CA ILE A 31 15.95 -3.47 -32.53
C ILE A 31 15.02 -4.54 -31.94
N ARG A 32 15.19 -5.80 -32.36
CA ARG A 32 14.44 -6.93 -31.83
C ARG A 32 14.76 -7.16 -30.35
N TYR A 33 16.02 -7.10 -29.95
CA TYR A 33 16.43 -7.24 -28.55
C TYR A 33 15.81 -6.16 -27.65
N ILE A 34 15.83 -4.89 -28.08
CA ILE A 34 15.19 -3.79 -27.34
C ILE A 34 13.68 -4.02 -27.22
N SER A 35 13.04 -4.54 -28.26
CA SER A 35 11.60 -4.85 -28.23
C SER A 35 11.19 -5.94 -27.23
N TYR A 36 12.16 -6.70 -26.70
CA TYR A 36 11.94 -7.75 -25.71
C TYR A 36 12.18 -7.30 -24.26
N LEU A 37 12.69 -6.09 -24.05
CA LEU A 37 12.92 -5.55 -22.71
C LEU A 37 11.65 -4.88 -22.19
N ASP A 38 11.43 -4.99 -20.88
CA ASP A 38 10.40 -4.22 -20.19
C ASP A 38 10.84 -2.76 -20.02
N SER A 39 9.86 -1.88 -19.78
CA SER A 39 10.11 -0.50 -19.35
C SER A 39 10.93 -0.41 -18.06
N LEU A 40 10.85 -1.40 -17.17
CA LEU A 40 11.70 -1.50 -15.99
C LEU A 40 13.05 -2.14 -16.34
N PRO A 41 14.17 -1.63 -15.79
CA PRO A 41 15.50 -2.11 -16.17
C PRO A 41 15.70 -3.61 -15.89
N GLY A 42 16.26 -4.32 -16.87
CA GLY A 42 16.84 -5.65 -16.66
C GLY A 42 15.85 -6.82 -16.61
N LEU A 43 14.60 -6.61 -17.02
CA LEU A 43 13.61 -7.68 -17.22
C LEU A 43 13.19 -7.80 -18.68
N TYR A 44 12.87 -9.02 -19.07
CA TYR A 44 12.19 -9.27 -20.33
C TYR A 44 10.69 -9.00 -20.20
N ASN A 45 10.04 -8.67 -21.31
CA ASN A 45 8.59 -8.49 -21.35
C ASN A 45 7.85 -9.79 -21.67
N ARG A 46 6.52 -9.73 -21.60
CA ARG A 46 5.63 -10.86 -21.89
C ARG A 46 5.86 -11.49 -23.26
N THR A 47 6.11 -10.69 -24.30
CA THR A 47 6.32 -11.19 -25.67
C THR A 47 7.54 -12.11 -25.72
N PHE A 48 8.65 -11.69 -25.12
CA PHE A 48 9.86 -12.52 -25.04
C PHE A 48 9.61 -13.83 -24.28
N PHE A 49 8.93 -13.76 -23.14
CA PHE A 49 8.59 -14.94 -22.36
C PHE A 49 7.79 -15.96 -23.18
N GLU A 50 6.75 -15.51 -23.91
CA GLU A 50 5.91 -16.41 -24.72
C GLU A 50 6.70 -17.09 -25.85
N GLU A 51 7.62 -16.37 -26.50
CA GLU A 51 8.48 -16.92 -27.54
C GLU A 51 9.49 -17.93 -26.99
N GLU A 52 10.14 -17.60 -25.89
CA GLU A 52 11.10 -18.47 -25.23
C GLU A 52 10.45 -19.72 -24.67
N LEU A 53 9.23 -19.60 -24.17
CA LEU A 53 8.46 -20.74 -23.70
C LEU A 53 8.17 -21.71 -24.84
N ARG A 54 7.81 -21.22 -26.03
CA ARG A 54 7.63 -22.06 -27.22
C ARG A 54 8.96 -22.71 -27.66
N ARG A 55 10.05 -21.94 -27.62
CA ARG A 55 11.40 -22.41 -28.00
C ARG A 55 11.91 -23.51 -27.07
N LEU A 56 11.69 -23.35 -25.77
CA LEU A 56 12.15 -24.28 -24.74
C LEU A 56 11.24 -25.50 -24.60
N ASN A 57 9.99 -25.46 -25.05
CA ASN A 57 9.04 -26.57 -24.99
C ASN A 57 9.44 -27.76 -25.90
N SER A 58 10.49 -28.47 -25.49
CA SER A 58 11.10 -29.57 -26.22
C SER A 58 11.53 -30.67 -25.26
N ARG A 59 11.59 -31.92 -25.76
CA ARG A 59 11.92 -33.10 -24.93
C ARG A 59 13.22 -32.99 -24.13
N ARG A 60 14.20 -32.21 -24.61
CA ARG A 60 15.50 -32.03 -23.95
C ARG A 60 15.46 -31.09 -22.75
N GLN A 61 14.42 -30.26 -22.66
CA GLN A 61 14.27 -29.26 -21.62
C GLN A 61 13.29 -29.70 -20.53
N TYR A 62 12.57 -30.82 -20.72
CA TYR A 62 11.72 -31.37 -19.67
C TYR A 62 12.54 -31.97 -18.51
N PRO A 63 12.01 -31.92 -17.26
CA PRO A 63 10.78 -31.23 -16.86
C PRO A 63 10.92 -29.71 -16.98
N ILE A 64 9.85 -29.01 -17.40
CA ILE A 64 9.81 -27.54 -17.41
C ILE A 64 8.81 -27.11 -16.34
N THR A 65 9.23 -26.23 -15.43
CA THR A 65 8.34 -25.59 -14.47
C THR A 65 8.14 -24.12 -14.83
N LEU A 66 6.90 -23.67 -14.72
CA LEU A 66 6.54 -22.26 -14.74
C LEU A 66 6.30 -21.78 -13.32
N ILE A 67 6.78 -20.59 -12.99
CA ILE A 67 6.38 -19.85 -11.78
C ILE A 67 5.71 -18.55 -12.24
N LEU A 68 4.52 -18.28 -11.74
CA LEU A 68 3.87 -16.98 -11.84
C LEU A 68 3.87 -16.31 -10.48
N GLY A 69 4.14 -15.01 -10.47
CA GLY A 69 4.22 -14.20 -9.27
C GLY A 69 3.45 -12.90 -9.41
N ASP A 70 2.84 -12.46 -8.33
CA ASP A 70 2.10 -11.19 -8.24
C ASP A 70 2.66 -10.39 -7.06
N CYS A 71 3.07 -9.15 -7.35
CA CYS A 71 3.64 -8.23 -6.38
C CYS A 71 2.54 -7.71 -5.45
N ASN A 72 2.62 -8.11 -4.17
CA ASN A 72 1.68 -7.64 -3.18
C ASN A 72 1.92 -6.15 -2.87
N GLY A 73 0.84 -5.38 -2.73
CA GLY A 73 0.90 -4.01 -2.22
C GLY A 73 1.35 -2.94 -3.23
N LEU A 74 1.54 -3.25 -4.52
CA LEU A 74 1.96 -2.25 -5.52
C LEU A 74 1.01 -1.05 -5.61
N LYS A 75 -0.30 -1.30 -5.63
CA LYS A 75 -1.30 -0.23 -5.65
C LYS A 75 -1.17 0.70 -4.44
N ILE A 76 -0.99 0.11 -3.26
CA ILE A 76 -0.79 0.87 -2.02
C ILE A 76 0.51 1.67 -2.09
N ALA A 77 1.58 1.08 -2.65
CA ALA A 77 2.84 1.78 -2.89
C ALA A 77 2.64 3.03 -3.75
N ASN A 78 1.95 2.87 -4.87
CA ASN A 78 1.65 3.95 -5.81
C ASN A 78 0.75 5.03 -5.18
N ASP A 79 -0.29 4.63 -4.48
CA ASP A 79 -1.30 5.54 -3.92
C ASP A 79 -0.74 6.33 -2.71
N ILE A 80 0.12 5.71 -1.89
CA ILE A 80 0.73 6.33 -0.70
C ILE A 80 2.01 7.09 -1.05
N PHE A 81 2.99 6.39 -1.64
CA PHE A 81 4.36 6.86 -1.80
C PHE A 81 4.66 7.41 -3.21
N GLY A 82 3.72 7.21 -4.14
CA GLY A 82 3.83 7.66 -5.52
C GLY A 82 4.42 6.59 -6.44
N HIS A 83 4.27 6.82 -7.74
CA HIS A 83 4.67 5.85 -8.78
C HIS A 83 6.17 5.53 -8.78
N LEU A 84 7.04 6.49 -8.46
CA LEU A 84 8.49 6.24 -8.36
C LEU A 84 8.81 5.16 -7.33
N GLU A 85 8.07 5.15 -6.22
CA GLU A 85 8.27 4.16 -5.16
C GLU A 85 7.66 2.81 -5.52
N GLY A 86 6.54 2.81 -6.26
CA GLY A 86 6.03 1.60 -6.88
C GLY A 86 7.02 0.98 -7.87
N ASP A 87 7.71 1.81 -8.66
CA ASP A 87 8.76 1.36 -9.57
C ASP A 87 9.96 0.79 -8.80
N HIS A 88 10.38 1.44 -7.70
CA HIS A 88 11.42 0.90 -6.81
C HIS A 88 11.04 -0.48 -6.24
N LEU A 89 9.79 -0.65 -5.79
CA LEU A 89 9.28 -1.94 -5.32
C LEU A 89 9.37 -3.00 -6.42
N LEU A 90 8.95 -2.69 -7.64
CA LEU A 90 9.02 -3.62 -8.76
C LEU A 90 10.46 -3.96 -9.17
N ILE A 91 11.38 -3.00 -9.10
CA ILE A 91 12.81 -3.23 -9.34
C ILE A 91 13.41 -4.14 -8.26
N ALA A 92 13.06 -3.92 -6.99
CA ALA A 92 13.52 -4.77 -5.89
C ALA A 92 13.03 -6.22 -6.06
N ILE A 93 11.78 -6.40 -6.47
CA ILE A 93 11.21 -7.70 -6.82
C ILE A 93 11.97 -8.34 -7.98
N ALA A 94 12.23 -7.60 -9.05
CA ALA A 94 13.01 -8.06 -10.20
C ALA A 94 14.40 -8.57 -9.78
N ASP A 95 15.08 -7.82 -8.92
CA ASP A 95 16.40 -8.17 -8.38
C ASP A 95 16.36 -9.44 -7.54
N ILE A 96 15.35 -9.60 -6.70
CA ILE A 96 15.13 -10.80 -5.90
C ILE A 96 14.93 -12.01 -6.80
N LEU A 97 14.06 -11.93 -7.81
CA LEU A 97 13.81 -13.03 -8.74
C LEU A 97 15.08 -13.42 -9.50
N ARG A 98 15.88 -12.45 -9.97
CA ARG A 98 17.17 -12.71 -10.62
C ARG A 98 18.18 -13.36 -9.70
N LYS A 99 18.30 -12.91 -8.44
CA LYS A 99 19.18 -13.54 -7.43
C LYS A 99 18.73 -14.95 -7.05
N ALA A 100 17.42 -15.21 -7.11
CA ALA A 100 16.82 -16.49 -6.78
C ALA A 100 16.82 -17.49 -7.94
N THR A 101 17.27 -17.12 -9.14
CA THR A 101 17.24 -17.95 -10.34
C THR A 101 18.63 -18.12 -10.93
N ARG A 102 18.79 -19.10 -11.83
CA ARG A 102 20.03 -19.38 -12.57
C ARG A 102 20.05 -18.58 -13.86
N GLN A 103 21.22 -18.48 -14.49
CA GLN A 103 21.37 -17.79 -15.78
C GLN A 103 20.55 -18.43 -16.92
N GLU A 104 20.26 -19.73 -16.82
CA GLU A 104 19.45 -20.49 -17.78
C GLU A 104 17.93 -20.34 -17.57
N ASP A 105 17.53 -19.79 -16.42
CA ASP A 105 16.14 -19.50 -16.10
C ASP A 105 15.76 -18.15 -16.72
N ILE A 106 14.51 -18.04 -17.17
CA ILE A 106 14.02 -16.82 -17.83
C ILE A 106 13.07 -16.11 -16.89
N VAL A 107 13.43 -14.91 -16.46
CA VAL A 107 12.59 -14.04 -15.63
C VAL A 107 12.04 -12.92 -16.51
N ALA A 108 10.73 -12.74 -16.51
CA ALA A 108 10.04 -11.70 -17.27
C ALA A 108 8.98 -11.00 -16.42
N ARG A 109 8.69 -9.75 -16.76
CA ARG A 109 7.50 -9.05 -16.30
C ARG A 109 6.34 -9.41 -17.21
N TRP A 110 5.33 -10.06 -16.63
CA TRP A 110 4.16 -10.57 -17.34
C TRP A 110 3.05 -9.52 -17.46
N GLY A 111 2.94 -8.65 -16.46
CA GLY A 111 1.92 -7.62 -16.34
C GLY A 111 2.36 -6.46 -15.45
N GLY A 112 1.43 -5.61 -15.01
CA GLY A 112 1.75 -4.43 -14.20
C GLY A 112 2.44 -4.77 -12.88
N ASP A 113 1.86 -5.68 -12.11
CA ASP A 113 2.36 -6.25 -10.86
C ASP A 113 2.78 -7.72 -11.00
N GLU A 114 2.72 -8.29 -12.21
CA GLU A 114 2.90 -9.72 -12.44
C GLU A 114 4.27 -10.05 -13.04
N PHE A 115 4.86 -11.15 -12.58
CA PHE A 115 6.14 -11.69 -13.00
C PHE A 115 5.98 -13.16 -13.39
N ALA A 116 6.79 -13.62 -14.33
CA ALA A 116 6.79 -15.01 -14.77
C ALA A 116 8.22 -15.54 -14.89
N ILE A 117 8.40 -16.82 -14.55
CA ILE A 117 9.68 -17.52 -14.62
C ILE A 117 9.51 -18.83 -15.39
N ILE A 118 10.41 -19.07 -16.35
CA ILE A 118 10.58 -20.37 -17.01
C ILE A 118 11.79 -21.06 -16.39
N LEU A 119 11.58 -22.25 -15.83
CA LEU A 119 12.60 -23.10 -15.23
C LEU A 119 12.78 -24.37 -16.09
N PRO A 120 13.67 -24.36 -17.08
CA PRO A 120 13.97 -25.56 -17.85
C PRO A 120 14.67 -26.60 -16.97
N ARG A 121 14.46 -27.88 -17.28
CA ARG A 121 15.07 -29.04 -16.58
C ARG A 121 14.90 -29.00 -15.07
N THR A 122 13.74 -28.53 -14.63
CA THR A 122 13.40 -28.31 -13.23
C THR A 122 12.08 -29.00 -12.93
N ASP A 123 12.07 -29.83 -11.89
CA ASP A 123 10.86 -30.51 -11.40
C ASP A 123 10.14 -29.69 -10.32
N GLU A 124 8.99 -30.19 -9.86
CA GLU A 124 8.18 -29.49 -8.85
C GLU A 124 8.91 -29.31 -7.50
N SER A 125 9.78 -30.25 -7.11
CA SER A 125 10.53 -30.18 -5.84
C SER A 125 11.65 -29.13 -5.92
N ALA A 126 12.41 -29.11 -7.01
CA ALA A 126 13.43 -28.12 -7.26
C ALA A 126 12.82 -26.72 -7.42
N ALA A 127 11.69 -26.60 -8.11
CA ALA A 127 10.94 -25.35 -8.19
C ALA A 127 10.44 -24.88 -6.82
N ALA A 128 10.04 -25.79 -5.92
CA ALA A 128 9.65 -25.44 -4.57
C ALA A 128 10.78 -24.76 -3.78
N LYS A 129 12.00 -25.29 -3.88
CA LYS A 129 13.18 -24.67 -3.26
C LYS A 129 13.49 -23.29 -3.83
N ILE A 130 13.24 -23.07 -5.13
CA ILE A 130 13.38 -21.75 -5.75
C ILE A 130 12.33 -20.78 -5.21
N ARG A 131 11.05 -21.20 -5.10
CA ARG A 131 9.99 -20.40 -4.48
C ARG A 131 10.33 -20.01 -3.04
N GLU A 132 10.74 -20.97 -2.21
CA GLU A 132 11.16 -20.72 -0.82
C GLU A 132 12.35 -19.74 -0.75
N ARG A 133 13.29 -19.84 -1.69
CA ARG A 133 14.40 -18.87 -1.80
C ARG A 133 13.91 -17.47 -2.16
N VAL A 134 12.97 -17.32 -3.09
CA VAL A 134 12.37 -16.02 -3.43
C VAL A 134 11.70 -15.42 -2.21
N LEU A 135 10.83 -16.17 -1.51
CA LEU A 135 10.11 -15.68 -0.34
C LEU A 135 11.05 -15.26 0.79
N ARG A 136 12.09 -16.05 1.06
CA ARG A 136 13.12 -15.68 2.05
C ARG A 136 13.88 -14.41 1.68
N LEU A 137 14.25 -14.23 0.41
CA LEU A 137 14.92 -13.01 -0.04
C LEU A 137 14.00 -11.77 0.06
N CYS A 138 12.68 -11.94 -0.12
CA CYS A 138 11.70 -10.90 0.17
C CYS A 138 11.67 -10.55 1.66
N ASP A 139 11.71 -11.55 2.54
CA ASP A 139 11.71 -11.34 4.00
C ASP A 139 13.00 -10.66 4.51
N GLU A 140 14.15 -10.98 3.90
CA GLU A 140 15.46 -10.41 4.20
C GLU A 140 15.68 -9.02 3.58
N ALA A 141 14.85 -8.61 2.62
CA ALA A 141 14.97 -7.32 1.97
C ALA A 141 14.66 -6.16 2.94
N GLU A 142 15.31 -5.01 2.68
CA GLU A 142 15.07 -3.80 3.46
C GLU A 142 13.60 -3.37 3.35
N ALA A 143 12.99 -3.11 4.50
CA ALA A 143 11.62 -2.62 4.58
C ALA A 143 11.62 -1.10 4.42
N ALA A 144 11.71 -0.60 3.19
CA ALA A 144 11.62 0.84 2.93
C ALA A 144 11.01 1.14 1.56
N PRO A 145 9.89 1.89 1.49
CA PRO A 145 8.87 2.08 2.52
C PRO A 145 7.90 0.88 2.62
N ILE A 146 7.94 -0.03 1.65
CA ILE A 146 7.21 -1.30 1.65
C ILE A 146 8.23 -2.41 1.43
N ARG A 147 8.21 -3.42 2.30
CA ARG A 147 9.00 -4.63 2.09
C ARG A 147 8.49 -5.38 0.85
N PRO A 148 9.38 -5.78 -0.08
CA PRO A 148 9.03 -6.67 -1.19
C PRO A 148 8.27 -7.91 -0.74
N SER A 149 7.20 -8.27 -1.44
CA SER A 149 6.42 -9.47 -1.19
C SER A 149 5.75 -9.95 -2.48
N LEU A 150 5.82 -11.26 -2.76
CA LEU A 150 5.11 -11.87 -3.88
C LEU A 150 4.23 -13.02 -3.43
N ALA A 151 3.03 -13.10 -3.97
CA ALA A 151 2.32 -14.36 -4.06
C ALA A 151 2.88 -15.17 -5.24
N LEU A 152 3.26 -16.43 -5.03
CA LEU A 152 3.85 -17.28 -6.06
C LEU A 152 3.04 -18.56 -6.29
N GLY A 153 2.80 -18.90 -7.56
CA GLY A 153 2.24 -20.18 -7.98
C GLY A 153 3.11 -20.85 -9.02
N SER A 154 3.14 -22.18 -9.05
CA SER A 154 3.97 -22.90 -10.03
C SER A 154 3.32 -24.15 -10.56
N ALA A 155 3.63 -24.51 -11.80
CA ALA A 155 3.14 -25.74 -12.44
C ALA A 155 4.26 -26.38 -13.28
N THR A 156 4.34 -27.71 -13.26
CA THR A 156 5.41 -28.47 -13.93
C THR A 156 4.85 -29.35 -15.04
N ASN A 157 5.49 -29.30 -16.20
CA ASN A 157 5.25 -30.23 -17.31
C ASN A 157 6.43 -31.20 -17.41
N THR A 158 6.19 -32.47 -17.10
CA THR A 158 7.25 -33.48 -16.94
C THR A 158 7.69 -34.14 -18.24
N ASP A 159 6.80 -34.22 -19.23
CA ASP A 159 6.96 -35.04 -20.43
C ASP A 159 6.34 -34.42 -21.69
N GLY A 160 5.77 -33.22 -21.58
CA GLY A 160 5.06 -32.56 -22.67
C GLY A 160 3.59 -32.97 -22.80
N SER A 161 3.05 -33.73 -21.84
CA SER A 161 1.63 -34.14 -21.82
C SER A 161 0.66 -32.98 -21.65
N SER A 162 1.09 -31.90 -20.98
CA SER A 162 0.25 -30.73 -20.72
C SER A 162 0.41 -29.67 -21.80
N ASN A 163 -0.72 -29.12 -22.27
CA ASN A 163 -0.71 -27.90 -23.08
C ASN A 163 -0.17 -26.72 -22.27
N MET A 164 0.56 -25.81 -22.92
CA MET A 164 1.20 -24.66 -22.29
C MET A 164 0.20 -23.71 -21.64
N GLU A 165 -0.95 -23.50 -22.28
CA GLU A 165 -2.03 -22.67 -21.75
C GLU A 165 -2.60 -23.25 -20.44
N ALA A 166 -2.77 -24.57 -20.39
CA ALA A 166 -3.22 -25.26 -19.17
C ALA A 166 -2.16 -25.19 -18.06
N LEU A 167 -0.87 -25.23 -18.42
CA LEU A 167 0.24 -25.11 -17.47
C LEU A 167 0.29 -23.71 -16.84
N LEU A 168 0.18 -22.66 -17.66
CA LEU A 168 0.07 -21.27 -17.21
C LEU A 168 -1.16 -21.10 -16.31
N LYS A 169 -2.31 -21.61 -16.73
CA LYS A 169 -3.54 -21.52 -15.93
C LYS A 169 -3.41 -22.19 -14.57
N LEU A 170 -2.78 -23.35 -14.50
CA LEU A 170 -2.54 -24.05 -13.24
C LEU A 170 -1.58 -23.26 -12.32
N ALA A 171 -0.54 -22.63 -12.88
CA ALA A 171 0.37 -21.79 -12.11
C ALA A 171 -0.36 -20.55 -11.55
N GLU A 172 -1.20 -19.92 -12.37
CA GLU A 172 -2.03 -18.76 -11.99
C GLU A 172 -3.01 -19.12 -10.86
N ASP A 173 -3.74 -20.22 -11.00
CA ASP A 173 -4.71 -20.67 -9.99
C ASP A 173 -4.04 -21.05 -8.65
N ARG A 174 -2.77 -21.52 -8.69
CA ARG A 174 -1.96 -21.77 -7.49
C ARG A 174 -1.49 -20.46 -6.86
N MET A 175 -1.07 -19.49 -7.67
CA MET A 175 -0.64 -18.15 -7.23
C MET A 175 -1.79 -17.43 -6.53
N TYR A 176 -2.97 -17.42 -7.14
CA TYR A 176 -4.15 -16.78 -6.59
C TYR A 176 -4.55 -17.38 -5.23
N ARG A 177 -4.47 -18.71 -5.09
CA ARG A 177 -4.71 -19.38 -3.79
C ARG A 177 -3.73 -18.94 -2.71
N HIS A 178 -2.44 -18.83 -3.02
CA HIS A 178 -1.46 -18.30 -2.08
C HIS A 178 -1.72 -16.84 -1.73
N LYS A 179 -2.08 -15.99 -2.71
CA LYS A 179 -2.46 -14.59 -2.50
C LYS A 179 -3.60 -14.44 -1.49
N LEU A 180 -4.58 -15.35 -1.54
CA LEU A 180 -5.69 -15.38 -0.57
C LEU A 180 -5.24 -15.79 0.85
N MET A 181 -4.30 -16.73 0.97
CA MET A 181 -3.81 -17.21 2.27
C MET A 181 -2.87 -16.21 2.94
N GLU A 182 -1.96 -15.59 2.19
CA GLU A 182 -0.95 -14.66 2.71
C GLU A 182 -1.46 -13.22 2.85
N GLY A 183 -2.58 -12.89 2.20
CA GLY A 183 -3.10 -11.52 2.15
C GLY A 183 -3.30 -10.87 3.52
N LYS A 184 -3.71 -11.61 4.55
CA LYS A 184 -3.87 -11.06 5.91
C LYS A 184 -2.54 -10.65 6.55
N SER A 185 -1.50 -11.46 6.39
CA SER A 185 -0.18 -11.18 6.99
C SER A 185 0.50 -9.99 6.32
N VAL A 186 0.47 -9.96 4.97
CA VAL A 186 1.05 -8.85 4.19
C VAL A 186 0.33 -7.54 4.49
N ARG A 187 -1.00 -7.54 4.57
CA ARG A 187 -1.76 -6.31 4.86
C ARG A 187 -1.54 -5.81 6.28
N ASN A 188 -1.40 -6.70 7.27
CA ASN A 188 -0.98 -6.31 8.61
C ASN A 188 0.42 -5.66 8.61
N ALA A 189 1.38 -6.21 7.86
CA ALA A 189 2.72 -5.61 7.74
C ALA A 189 2.67 -4.22 7.08
N ILE A 190 1.83 -4.05 6.05
CA ILE A 190 1.59 -2.75 5.41
C ILE A 190 0.98 -1.77 6.41
N LEU A 191 -0.04 -2.19 7.17
CA LEU A 191 -0.68 -1.33 8.18
C LEU A 191 0.30 -0.87 9.26
N GLN A 192 1.21 -1.74 9.71
CA GLN A 192 2.28 -1.36 10.65
C GLN A 192 3.27 -0.38 10.02
N SER A 193 3.61 -0.57 8.74
CA SER A 193 4.50 0.33 8.00
C SER A 193 3.88 1.72 7.84
N ILE A 194 2.57 1.78 7.54
CA ILE A 194 1.81 3.02 7.47
C ILE A 194 1.79 3.74 8.82
N LYS A 195 1.48 3.02 9.91
CA LYS A 195 1.49 3.61 11.27
C LYS A 195 2.85 4.18 11.63
N LYS A 196 3.91 3.40 11.42
CA LYS A 196 5.29 3.82 11.69
C LYS A 196 5.64 5.09 10.91
N MET A 197 5.35 5.13 9.61
CA MET A 197 5.65 6.31 8.82
C MET A 197 4.81 7.53 9.20
N LEU A 198 3.53 7.33 9.54
CA LEU A 198 2.68 8.40 10.05
C LEU A 198 3.32 9.04 11.28
N TYR A 199 3.82 8.25 12.22
CA TYR A 199 4.51 8.74 13.42
C TYR A 199 5.86 9.42 13.11
N GLU A 200 6.60 8.97 12.10
CA GLU A 200 7.87 9.59 11.69
C GLU A 200 7.69 10.93 10.95
N LYS A 201 6.65 11.02 10.12
CA LYS A 201 6.37 12.20 9.28
C LYS A 201 5.55 13.27 9.98
N SER A 202 4.57 12.86 10.78
CA SER A 202 3.63 13.77 11.44
C SER A 202 4.04 14.06 12.88
N TYR A 203 3.38 15.03 13.50
CA TYR A 203 3.48 15.24 14.95
C TYR A 203 2.59 14.28 15.75
N GLU A 204 1.86 13.39 15.08
CA GLU A 204 1.02 12.40 15.76
C GLU A 204 1.94 11.33 16.37
N THR A 205 1.85 11.13 17.69
CA THR A 205 2.64 10.13 18.41
C THR A 205 1.79 8.90 18.73
N GLU A 206 2.45 7.79 19.05
CA GLU A 206 1.78 6.59 19.57
C GLU A 206 0.98 6.92 20.85
N GLU A 207 1.47 7.85 21.67
CA GLU A 207 0.74 8.29 22.87
C GLU A 207 -0.54 9.07 22.50
N HIS A 208 -0.50 9.92 21.47
CA HIS A 208 -1.70 10.61 20.96
C HIS A 208 -2.75 9.61 20.49
N ALA A 209 -2.35 8.62 19.68
CA ALA A 209 -3.24 7.56 19.24
C ALA A 209 -3.85 6.78 20.42
N GLY A 210 -3.03 6.43 21.43
CA GLY A 210 -3.50 5.76 22.64
C GLY A 210 -4.55 6.56 23.42
N ARG A 211 -4.30 7.86 23.65
CA ARG A 211 -5.25 8.74 24.34
C ARG A 211 -6.56 8.90 23.59
N MET A 212 -6.50 9.09 22.26
CA MET A 212 -7.71 9.18 21.46
C MET A 212 -8.54 7.89 21.52
N ILE A 213 -7.91 6.71 21.52
CA ILE A 213 -8.60 5.42 21.69
C ILE A 213 -9.31 5.36 23.06
N GLU A 214 -8.65 5.75 24.15
CA GLU A 214 -9.27 5.76 25.48
C GLU A 214 -10.49 6.67 25.54
N ILE A 215 -10.38 7.89 24.98
CA ILE A 215 -11.49 8.84 24.92
C ILE A 215 -12.60 8.33 23.99
N ALA A 216 -12.24 7.73 22.85
CA ALA A 216 -13.17 7.14 21.91
C ALA A 216 -13.98 6.01 22.54
N HIS A 217 -13.36 5.12 23.29
CA HIS A 217 -14.08 4.10 24.04
C HIS A 217 -15.00 4.73 25.09
N LEU A 218 -14.48 5.63 25.93
CA LEU A 218 -15.29 6.25 26.98
C LEU A 218 -16.54 6.95 26.40
N PHE A 219 -16.34 7.79 25.40
CA PHE A 219 -17.42 8.54 24.78
C PHE A 219 -18.35 7.66 23.95
N GLY A 220 -17.78 6.71 23.19
CA GLY A 220 -18.53 5.77 22.38
C GLY A 220 -19.48 4.90 23.20
N HIS A 221 -19.03 4.38 24.35
CA HIS A 221 -19.90 3.64 25.27
C HIS A 221 -21.02 4.53 25.82
N HIS A 222 -20.71 5.78 26.18
CA HIS A 222 -21.70 6.72 26.72
C HIS A 222 -22.83 7.02 25.72
N ILE A 223 -22.53 7.10 24.42
CA ILE A 223 -23.52 7.35 23.36
C ILE A 223 -24.10 6.06 22.75
N GLY A 224 -23.79 4.90 23.33
CA GLY A 224 -24.34 3.61 22.93
C GLY A 224 -23.86 3.09 21.57
N LEU A 225 -22.60 3.33 21.21
CA LEU A 225 -22.00 2.67 20.04
C LEU A 225 -21.92 1.16 20.25
N SER A 226 -22.18 0.41 19.19
CA SER A 226 -21.96 -1.04 19.14
C SER A 226 -20.47 -1.38 19.20
N ILE A 227 -20.15 -2.66 19.44
CA ILE A 227 -18.77 -3.16 19.45
C ILE A 227 -18.08 -2.87 18.10
N ASP A 228 -18.77 -3.15 16.99
CA ASP A 228 -18.25 -2.90 15.64
C ASP A 228 -17.98 -1.40 15.41
N GLU A 229 -18.89 -0.52 15.83
CA GLU A 229 -18.68 0.94 15.73
C GLU A 229 -17.53 1.44 16.62
N LEU A 230 -17.30 0.83 17.79
CA LEU A 230 -16.17 1.15 18.67
C LEU A 230 -14.84 0.72 18.04
N GLU A 231 -14.81 -0.45 17.40
CA GLU A 231 -13.63 -0.92 16.65
C GLU A 231 -13.31 -0.01 15.47
N GLU A 232 -14.32 0.37 14.68
CA GLU A 232 -14.18 1.33 13.59
C GLU A 232 -13.69 2.70 14.10
N LEU A 233 -14.25 3.21 15.19
CA LEU A 233 -13.84 4.48 15.78
C LEU A 233 -12.40 4.43 16.30
N SER A 234 -11.99 3.31 16.89
CA SER A 234 -10.62 3.11 17.37
C SER A 234 -9.63 3.10 16.21
N LEU A 235 -9.95 2.37 15.14
CA LEU A 235 -9.12 2.32 13.94
C LEU A 235 -9.04 3.69 13.27
N LEU A 236 -10.17 4.41 13.20
CA LEU A 236 -10.25 5.77 12.69
C LEU A 236 -9.39 6.73 13.54
N ALA A 237 -9.44 6.65 14.87
CA ALA A 237 -8.63 7.48 15.75
C ALA A 237 -7.12 7.36 15.43
N VAL A 238 -6.64 6.15 15.15
CA VAL A 238 -5.22 5.94 14.82
C VAL A 238 -4.87 6.39 13.40
N LEU A 239 -5.80 6.29 12.44
CA LEU A 239 -5.49 6.38 11.02
C LEU A 239 -6.13 7.56 10.28
N HIS A 240 -6.93 8.40 10.95
CA HIS A 240 -7.63 9.53 10.33
C HIS A 240 -6.69 10.43 9.50
N ASP A 241 -5.47 10.60 9.99
CA ASP A 241 -4.44 11.43 9.39
C ASP A 241 -3.45 10.67 8.48
N MET A 242 -3.69 9.39 8.17
CA MET A 242 -2.76 8.56 7.39
C MET A 242 -2.40 9.17 6.02
N GLY A 243 -3.29 9.98 5.45
CA GLY A 243 -3.04 10.67 4.17
C GLY A 243 -1.96 11.74 4.25
N LYS A 244 -1.55 12.20 5.45
CA LYS A 244 -0.42 13.13 5.64
C LYS A 244 0.90 12.54 5.13
N ILE A 245 1.02 11.22 5.04
CA ILE A 245 2.19 10.54 4.46
C ILE A 245 2.46 11.02 3.02
N GLY A 246 1.39 11.24 2.26
CA GLY A 246 1.45 11.70 0.87
C GLY A 246 1.53 13.22 0.70
N ILE A 247 1.75 13.98 1.78
CA ILE A 247 1.97 15.44 1.77
C ILE A 247 3.48 15.74 1.76
N PRO A 248 3.95 16.71 0.95
CA PRO A 248 5.36 17.08 0.91
C PRO A 248 5.89 17.54 2.27
N ASP A 249 7.10 17.10 2.64
CA ASP A 249 7.74 17.44 3.92
C ASP A 249 7.97 18.95 4.09
N SER A 250 8.20 19.68 3.00
CA SER A 250 8.33 21.15 3.01
C SER A 250 7.06 21.87 3.48
N ILE A 251 5.90 21.22 3.32
CA ILE A 251 4.60 21.71 3.79
C ILE A 251 4.33 21.15 5.19
N LEU A 252 4.49 19.85 5.38
CA LEU A 252 4.14 19.16 6.63
C LEU A 252 5.00 19.62 7.82
N ARG A 253 6.30 19.87 7.61
CA ARG A 253 7.26 20.28 8.66
C ARG A 253 7.48 21.79 8.73
N LYS A 254 6.68 22.59 8.02
CA LYS A 254 6.84 24.06 8.01
C LYS A 254 6.55 24.63 9.39
N THR A 255 7.49 25.40 9.95
CA THR A 255 7.37 26.04 11.28
C THR A 255 6.54 27.33 11.25
N GLY A 256 6.37 27.93 10.06
CA GLY A 256 5.58 29.14 9.84
C GLY A 256 4.19 28.85 9.25
N ARG A 257 3.41 29.91 9.00
CA ARG A 257 2.10 29.79 8.34
C ARG A 257 2.25 29.20 6.93
N LEU A 258 1.32 28.32 6.58
CA LEU A 258 1.12 27.85 5.21
C LEU A 258 0.52 28.97 4.36
N SER A 259 1.00 29.10 3.12
CA SER A 259 0.37 29.89 2.06
C SER A 259 -0.97 29.28 1.64
N ALA A 260 -1.75 30.00 0.85
CA ALA A 260 -3.04 29.50 0.36
C ALA A 260 -2.86 28.24 -0.50
N GLU A 261 -1.83 28.19 -1.33
CA GLU A 261 -1.49 27.06 -2.19
C GLU A 261 -1.05 25.84 -1.38
N GLU A 262 -0.17 26.04 -0.40
CA GLU A 262 0.27 24.98 0.51
C GLU A 262 -0.89 24.43 1.35
N TRP A 263 -1.80 25.31 1.79
CA TRP A 263 -3.01 24.92 2.51
C TRP A 263 -3.94 24.07 1.65
N MET A 264 -4.09 24.40 0.36
CA MET A 264 -4.85 23.56 -0.57
C MET A 264 -4.23 22.18 -0.77
N ILE A 265 -2.91 22.06 -0.71
CA ILE A 265 -2.23 20.75 -0.74
C ILE A 265 -2.49 19.99 0.57
N MET A 266 -2.36 20.66 1.73
CA MET A 266 -2.62 20.06 3.04
C MET A 266 -4.06 19.50 3.13
N LYS A 267 -5.04 20.23 2.60
CA LYS A 267 -6.46 19.82 2.58
C LYS A 267 -6.76 18.55 1.76
N LYS A 268 -5.80 18.05 0.97
CA LYS A 268 -5.96 16.80 0.21
C LYS A 268 -5.65 15.54 1.01
N HIS A 269 -5.13 15.66 2.24
CA HIS A 269 -4.80 14.48 3.03
C HIS A 269 -6.02 13.59 3.36
N PRO A 270 -7.27 14.07 3.56
CA PRO A 270 -8.41 13.18 3.75
C PRO A 270 -8.71 12.36 2.49
N GLU A 271 -8.60 12.97 1.30
CA GLU A 271 -8.79 12.28 0.02
C GLU A 271 -7.70 11.23 -0.24
N LYS A 272 -6.44 11.57 0.09
CA LYS A 272 -5.33 10.61 0.04
C LYS A 272 -5.59 9.45 1.01
N GLY A 273 -5.92 9.74 2.27
CA GLY A 273 -6.25 8.74 3.28
C GLY A 273 -7.40 7.82 2.85
N TYR A 274 -8.45 8.40 2.26
CA TYR A 274 -9.58 7.64 1.69
C TYR A 274 -9.13 6.64 0.63
N ASN A 275 -8.30 7.05 -0.35
CA ASN A 275 -7.84 6.17 -1.41
C ASN A 275 -7.02 4.99 -0.85
N ILE A 276 -6.16 5.28 0.14
CA ILE A 276 -5.35 4.28 0.82
C ILE A 276 -6.24 3.28 1.55
N ALA A 277 -7.16 3.78 2.39
CA ALA A 277 -8.08 2.95 3.15
C ALA A 277 -9.00 2.12 2.25
N LYS A 278 -9.50 2.69 1.15
CA LYS A 278 -10.35 1.98 0.17
C LYS A 278 -9.61 0.87 -0.57
N SER A 279 -8.32 1.04 -0.81
CA SER A 279 -7.48 0.02 -1.46
C SER A 279 -7.04 -1.10 -0.51
N THR A 280 -7.27 -0.95 0.80
CA THR A 280 -6.89 -1.89 1.85
C THR A 280 -8.16 -2.53 2.44
N PRO A 281 -8.47 -3.80 2.16
CA PRO A 281 -9.68 -4.47 2.64
C PRO A 281 -9.96 -4.32 4.15
N GLU A 282 -8.93 -4.34 4.99
CA GLU A 282 -9.05 -4.19 6.45
C GLU A 282 -9.44 -2.77 6.87
N LEU A 283 -9.20 -1.77 6.02
CA LEU A 283 -9.49 -0.36 6.29
C LEU A 283 -10.70 0.15 5.51
N SER A 284 -11.26 -0.64 4.59
CA SER A 284 -12.30 -0.16 3.68
C SER A 284 -13.55 0.30 4.41
N GLY A 285 -13.85 -0.29 5.58
CA GLY A 285 -14.99 0.13 6.43
C GLY A 285 -14.86 1.57 6.94
N ILE A 286 -13.64 2.02 7.23
CA ILE A 286 -13.39 3.37 7.76
C ILE A 286 -13.01 4.39 6.67
N ALA A 287 -12.93 4.00 5.40
CA ALA A 287 -12.46 4.88 4.34
C ALA A 287 -13.28 6.17 4.25
N GLN A 288 -14.62 6.06 4.24
CA GLN A 288 -15.51 7.23 4.23
C GLN A 288 -15.36 8.09 5.49
N LEU A 289 -15.07 7.46 6.63
CA LEU A 289 -14.87 8.18 7.88
C LEU A 289 -13.59 9.03 7.83
N ILE A 290 -12.52 8.47 7.26
CA ILE A 290 -11.26 9.19 6.97
C ILE A 290 -11.51 10.32 5.97
N LEU A 291 -12.32 10.13 4.93
CA LEU A 291 -12.58 11.19 3.96
C LEU A 291 -13.22 12.43 4.61
N HIS A 292 -14.09 12.21 5.60
CA HIS A 292 -14.97 13.25 6.15
C HIS A 292 -14.60 13.69 7.58
N HIS A 293 -13.45 13.30 8.12
CA HIS A 293 -13.09 13.63 9.51
C HIS A 293 -12.85 15.14 9.75
N HIS A 294 -12.61 15.93 8.69
CA HIS A 294 -12.51 17.39 8.73
C HIS A 294 -13.77 18.12 8.24
N GLU A 295 -14.86 17.39 8.00
CA GLU A 295 -16.16 18.03 7.80
C GLU A 295 -16.63 18.70 9.09
N ARG A 296 -17.41 19.76 8.95
CA ARG A 296 -17.96 20.52 10.07
C ARG A 296 -19.47 20.43 10.04
N TRP A 297 -20.10 20.44 11.21
CA TRP A 297 -21.55 20.35 11.33
C TRP A 297 -22.30 21.39 10.48
N ASP A 298 -21.76 22.60 10.38
CA ASP A 298 -22.33 23.72 9.61
C ASP A 298 -22.16 23.65 8.08
N GLY A 299 -21.34 22.73 7.57
CA GLY A 299 -21.02 22.60 6.13
C GLY A 299 -19.83 23.42 5.65
N THR A 300 -19.08 24.08 6.55
CA THR A 300 -17.88 24.85 6.19
C THR A 300 -16.58 24.04 6.22
N GLY A 301 -16.69 22.73 6.50
CA GLY A 301 -15.60 21.78 6.49
C GLY A 301 -15.14 21.39 5.08
N TYR A 302 -14.30 20.36 5.01
CA TYR A 302 -13.74 19.84 3.76
C TYR A 302 -13.55 18.32 3.85
N PRO A 303 -13.45 17.59 2.72
CA PRO A 303 -13.39 18.07 1.33
C PRO A 303 -14.75 18.24 0.62
N SER A 304 -15.84 17.69 1.15
CA SER A 304 -17.13 17.59 0.47
C SER A 304 -18.18 18.62 0.91
N GLY A 305 -17.95 19.31 2.04
CA GLY A 305 -18.89 20.32 2.55
C GLY A 305 -20.21 19.71 3.01
N LEU A 306 -20.14 18.52 3.60
CA LEU A 306 -21.31 17.87 4.18
C LEU A 306 -21.85 18.70 5.35
N LYS A 307 -23.17 18.65 5.59
CA LYS A 307 -23.83 19.42 6.64
C LYS A 307 -24.77 18.56 7.47
N GLY A 308 -24.76 18.76 8.78
CA GLY A 308 -25.65 18.08 9.72
C GLY A 308 -25.52 16.56 9.66
N ASP A 309 -26.66 15.88 9.64
CA ASP A 309 -26.71 14.40 9.65
C ASP A 309 -26.21 13.73 8.37
N LYS A 310 -25.86 14.49 7.34
CA LYS A 310 -25.15 13.94 6.18
C LYS A 310 -23.72 13.52 6.53
N LEU A 311 -23.15 14.05 7.61
CA LEU A 311 -21.85 13.61 8.10
C LEU A 311 -21.97 12.21 8.75
N PRO A 312 -21.04 11.29 8.46
CA PRO A 312 -20.96 10.03 9.19
C PRO A 312 -20.87 10.27 10.69
N LYS A 313 -21.65 9.52 11.48
CA LYS A 313 -21.73 9.67 12.94
C LYS A 313 -20.34 9.56 13.58
N LEU A 314 -19.54 8.58 13.19
CA LEU A 314 -18.20 8.37 13.74
C LEU A 314 -17.21 9.50 13.38
N SER A 315 -17.34 10.14 12.21
CA SER A 315 -16.55 11.34 11.87
C SER A 315 -16.91 12.53 12.77
N ARG A 316 -18.21 12.72 13.07
CA ARG A 316 -18.67 13.75 14.02
C ARG A 316 -18.10 13.51 15.42
N VAL A 317 -18.16 12.26 15.89
CA VAL A 317 -17.58 11.83 17.17
C VAL A 317 -16.07 12.09 17.20
N LEU A 318 -15.34 11.65 16.18
CA LEU A 318 -13.89 11.83 16.12
C LEU A 318 -13.50 13.31 16.14
N SER A 319 -14.21 14.18 15.43
CA SER A 319 -13.87 15.61 15.37
C SER A 319 -13.86 16.27 16.76
N ILE A 320 -14.74 15.83 17.66
CA ILE A 320 -14.80 16.32 19.05
C ILE A 320 -13.61 15.78 19.85
N ILE A 321 -13.31 14.49 19.70
CA ILE A 321 -12.19 13.81 20.38
C ILE A 321 -10.85 14.43 19.97
N ASP A 322 -10.64 14.63 18.67
CA ASP A 322 -9.42 15.23 18.11
C ASP A 322 -9.24 16.66 18.63
N ALA A 323 -10.29 17.49 18.58
CA ALA A 323 -10.23 18.83 19.12
C ALA A 323 -9.91 18.85 20.62
N TYR A 324 -10.48 17.93 21.40
CA TYR A 324 -10.19 17.81 22.82
C TYR A 324 -8.72 17.45 23.08
N ASP A 325 -8.18 16.43 22.39
CA ASP A 325 -6.78 16.02 22.58
C ASP A 325 -5.81 17.13 22.18
N VAL A 326 -6.08 17.81 21.05
CA VAL A 326 -5.29 18.94 20.55
C VAL A 326 -5.27 20.12 21.52
N ILE A 327 -6.34 20.37 22.26
CA ILE A 327 -6.40 21.46 23.25
C ILE A 327 -5.69 21.07 24.56
N THR A 328 -5.83 19.82 25.00
CA THR A 328 -5.39 19.37 26.34
C THR A 328 -3.94 18.89 26.39
N HIS A 329 -3.28 18.72 25.24
CA HIS A 329 -1.90 18.21 25.20
C HIS A 329 -0.93 19.17 24.50
N ASN A 330 0.33 19.15 24.94
CA ASN A 330 1.37 19.99 24.39
C ASN A 330 1.66 19.59 22.93
N ARG A 331 1.71 20.58 22.05
CA ARG A 331 2.32 20.46 20.72
C ARG A 331 3.51 21.41 20.64
N THR A 332 4.41 21.17 19.69
CA THR A 332 5.63 21.95 19.42
C THR A 332 5.41 23.47 19.35
N TYR A 333 4.18 23.91 19.03
CA TYR A 333 3.82 25.32 18.86
C TYR A 333 2.72 25.81 19.81
N LYS A 334 2.19 24.98 20.72
CA LYS A 334 1.10 25.36 21.65
C LYS A 334 1.18 24.57 22.95
N SER A 335 1.18 25.28 24.07
CA SER A 335 1.08 24.67 25.40
C SER A 335 -0.33 24.10 25.63
N ALA A 336 -0.40 22.95 26.30
CA ALA A 336 -1.62 22.34 26.78
C ALA A 336 -2.49 23.34 27.56
N GLN A 337 -3.79 23.35 27.29
CA GLN A 337 -4.79 24.07 28.07
C GLN A 337 -5.50 23.11 29.04
N SER A 338 -6.22 23.66 30.01
CA SER A 338 -6.93 22.81 30.98
C SER A 338 -8.10 22.06 30.33
N ASP A 339 -8.49 20.92 30.91
CA ASP A 339 -9.71 20.20 30.47
C ASP A 339 -10.93 21.12 30.48
N ARG A 340 -11.00 22.03 31.46
CA ARG A 340 -12.07 23.02 31.55
C ARG A 340 -12.13 23.93 30.32
N ASP A 341 -10.98 24.43 29.87
CA ASP A 341 -10.91 25.30 28.69
C ASP A 341 -11.26 24.55 27.41
N ALA A 342 -10.85 23.28 27.31
CA ALA A 342 -11.22 22.41 26.19
C ALA A 342 -12.74 22.20 26.12
N LEU A 343 -13.38 21.91 27.26
CA LEU A 343 -14.83 21.72 27.31
C LEU A 343 -15.60 23.02 27.00
N LEU A 344 -15.11 24.18 27.44
CA LEU A 344 -15.70 25.48 27.08
C LEU A 344 -15.59 25.77 25.58
N GLU A 345 -14.48 25.41 24.96
CA GLU A 345 -14.30 25.59 23.51
C GLU A 345 -15.20 24.66 22.70
N ILE A 346 -15.37 23.40 23.16
CA ILE A 346 -16.32 22.45 22.55
C ILE A 346 -17.76 22.97 22.66
N GLU A 347 -18.16 23.50 23.83
CA GLU A 347 -19.47 24.11 24.03
C GLU A 347 -19.68 25.32 23.10
N ARG A 348 -18.68 26.20 23.00
CA ARG A 348 -18.72 27.38 22.11
C ARG A 348 -18.88 27.01 20.65
N CYS A 349 -18.32 25.88 20.22
CA CYS A 349 -18.32 25.42 18.84
C CYS A 349 -19.47 24.46 18.50
N ALA A 350 -20.33 24.11 19.46
CA ALA A 350 -21.53 23.31 19.24
C ALA A 350 -22.47 23.97 18.22
N GLY A 351 -22.98 23.20 17.26
CA GLY A 351 -23.84 23.69 16.18
C GLY A 351 -23.10 24.38 15.03
N SER A 352 -21.78 24.57 15.13
CA SER A 352 -20.94 25.06 14.03
C SER A 352 -19.91 24.01 13.62
N GLN A 353 -18.85 23.83 14.41
CA GLN A 353 -17.87 22.77 14.18
C GLN A 353 -18.45 21.40 14.51
N PHE A 354 -19.06 21.31 15.68
CA PHE A 354 -19.47 20.05 16.28
C PHE A 354 -20.98 19.88 16.21
N ASP A 355 -21.41 18.63 16.08
CA ASP A 355 -22.78 18.24 16.33
C ASP A 355 -23.18 18.65 17.76
N PRO A 356 -24.22 19.46 17.95
CA PRO A 356 -24.58 20.01 19.25
C PRO A 356 -25.02 18.95 20.25
N GLU A 357 -25.64 17.85 19.81
CA GLU A 357 -26.07 16.77 20.69
C GLU A 357 -24.86 15.97 21.18
N LEU A 358 -23.95 15.63 20.26
CA LEU A 358 -22.71 14.92 20.59
C LEU A 358 -21.77 15.78 21.45
N ALA A 359 -21.66 17.08 21.19
CA ALA A 359 -20.84 17.99 22.00
C ALA A 359 -21.32 18.04 23.45
N ASN A 360 -22.63 18.16 23.66
CA ASN A 360 -23.21 18.14 25.01
C ASN A 360 -23.00 16.80 25.71
N ALA A 361 -23.20 15.68 25.01
CA ALA A 361 -22.93 14.34 25.55
C ALA A 361 -21.45 14.17 25.94
N PHE A 362 -20.53 14.67 25.10
CA PHE A 362 -19.09 14.63 25.38
C PHE A 362 -18.73 15.43 26.64
N ILE A 363 -19.27 16.65 26.77
CA ILE A 363 -19.03 17.49 27.96
C ILE A 363 -19.50 16.78 29.24
N ASN A 364 -20.64 16.12 29.20
CA ASN A 364 -21.19 15.39 30.36
C ASN A 364 -20.32 14.19 30.75
N VAL A 365 -19.86 13.38 29.79
CA VAL A 365 -19.01 12.23 30.10
C VAL A 365 -17.65 12.66 30.65
N MET A 366 -17.07 13.74 30.10
CA MET A 366 -15.77 14.24 30.57
C MET A 366 -15.85 14.90 31.95
N LYS A 367 -16.92 15.65 32.25
CA LYS A 367 -17.16 16.16 33.62
C LYS A 367 -17.27 15.02 34.63
N THR A 368 -17.96 13.94 34.27
CA THR A 368 -18.10 12.75 35.14
C THR A 368 -16.75 12.09 35.40
N LYS A 369 -15.92 11.93 34.36
CA LYS A 369 -14.56 11.42 34.48
C LYS A 369 -13.70 12.27 35.43
N LEU A 370 -13.70 13.59 35.24
CA LEU A 370 -12.91 14.52 36.06
C LEU A 370 -13.30 14.47 37.56
N VAL A 371 -14.60 14.31 37.85
CA VAL A 371 -15.08 14.12 39.23
C VAL A 371 -14.62 12.79 39.81
N ALA A 372 -14.64 11.71 39.03
CA ALA A 372 -14.15 10.41 39.47
C ALA A 372 -12.63 10.43 39.73
N ASP A 373 -11.85 11.03 38.83
CA ASP A 373 -10.39 11.10 38.94
C ASP A 373 -9.94 11.92 40.17
N THR A 374 -10.63 13.03 40.46
CA THR A 374 -10.37 13.85 41.65
C THR A 374 -10.75 13.13 42.95
N ALA A 375 -11.85 12.37 42.95
CA ALA A 375 -12.23 11.53 44.09
C ALA A 375 -11.20 10.41 44.34
N SER A 376 -10.76 9.71 43.29
CA SER A 376 -9.75 8.65 43.39
C SER A 376 -8.39 9.17 43.87
N ALA A 377 -7.97 10.36 43.42
CA ALA A 377 -6.74 11.00 43.89
C ALA A 377 -6.81 11.42 45.37
N SER A 378 -7.96 11.93 45.83
CA SER A 378 -8.19 12.26 47.24
C SER A 378 -8.15 11.01 48.13
N TYR A 379 -8.77 9.90 47.71
CA TYR A 379 -8.73 8.63 48.44
C TYR A 379 -7.32 8.02 48.51
N ALA A 380 -6.50 8.17 47.46
CA ALA A 380 -5.11 7.72 47.46
C ALA A 380 -4.23 8.57 48.38
N HIS A 381 -4.47 9.89 48.44
CA HIS A 381 -3.78 10.79 49.35
C HIS A 381 -4.12 10.47 50.81
N ASP A 382 -5.40 10.30 51.15
CA ASP A 382 -5.86 9.97 52.51
C ASP A 382 -5.30 8.65 53.03
N ARG A 383 -5.10 7.64 52.17
CA ARG A 383 -4.44 6.37 52.52
C ARG A 383 -2.94 6.52 52.80
N LEU A 384 -2.27 7.47 52.15
CA LEU A 384 -0.85 7.74 52.37
C LEU A 384 -0.63 8.55 53.65
N THR A 385 -1.52 9.48 54.00
CA THR A 385 -1.47 10.22 55.27
C THR A 385 -1.88 9.39 56.48
N SER A 386 -2.81 8.44 56.32
CA SER A 386 -3.21 7.52 57.41
C SER A 386 -2.27 6.31 57.60
N ALA A 387 -1.28 6.12 56.72
CA ALA A 387 -0.22 5.12 56.88
C ALA A 387 1.08 5.70 57.51
N VAL A 388 1.11 7.01 57.81
CA VAL A 388 2.25 7.74 58.38
C VAL A 388 1.98 8.23 59.83
N LEU A 389 0.79 7.92 60.37
CA LEU A 389 0.46 8.03 61.80
C LEU A 389 0.27 6.63 62.38
#